data_AF-A0A2D1IQS2-F1
#
_entry.id   AF-A0A2D1IQS2-F1
#
_cell.length_a   1.000
_cell.length_b   1.000
_cell.length_c   1.000
_cell.angle_alpha   90.00
_cell.angle_beta   90.00
_cell.angle_gamma   90.00
#
_symmetry.space_group_name_H-M   'P 1'
#
loop_
_entity.id
_entity.type
_entity.pdbx_description
1 polymer ?
#
loop_
_entity_poly.entity_id
_entity_poly.type
_entity_poly.pdbx_seq_one_letter_code
_entity_poly.pdbx_strand_id
1 'polypeptide(L)'
;MIMSSPTPNNSYKELLGILGAITLIFILWISYPRFMQYMDDAPQQKSVQMVIPYTFDAMLTTEPTSSESVAEEKSKFQNIGDQYGTYGDSYGSLNTLFSGLAFAILIISLFMQRQELQAQRQELEAQRNEIKESNAIADKQREITEQQAKLNEQQLYDAKVQNFYTLLFKFLDEKQRKIDTLSLGGSTHGDNVFRHFNINILHELRAIYLSTELIDSANNDELENIIILKSAYAHKLNQYKLLSNEVFEYINFILSFIEQHQHLDITKTAIEIFISYQSFNEMIAMFFISFDEVRIKEFILKYRLMRKLNNYVEEDYYLALVDKTLGQRSYMS
;
A
#
# COMPACT_ATOMS: atom_id res chain seq x y z
N MET A 1 -1.91 -18.14 -17.63
CA MET A 1 -0.74 -17.61 -18.37
C MET A 1 -0.29 -18.70 -19.34
N ILE A 2 -0.82 -18.66 -20.57
CA ILE A 2 -0.51 -19.66 -21.61
C ILE A 2 0.63 -19.06 -22.43
N MET A 3 1.83 -19.65 -22.31
CA MET A 3 2.93 -19.38 -23.23
C MET A 3 2.57 -19.95 -24.61
N SER A 4 2.20 -19.10 -25.56
CA SER A 4 2.25 -19.44 -26.97
C SER A 4 3.68 -19.25 -27.46
N SER A 5 4.38 -20.36 -27.69
CA SER A 5 5.67 -20.40 -28.36
C SER A 5 5.59 -19.81 -29.78
N PRO A 6 6.66 -19.18 -30.29
CA PRO A 6 6.66 -18.67 -31.64
C PRO A 6 6.74 -19.86 -32.61
N THR A 7 5.76 -19.96 -33.50
CA THR A 7 5.67 -21.04 -34.49
C THR A 7 6.82 -20.92 -35.52
N PRO A 8 7.72 -21.92 -35.63
CA PRO A 8 8.86 -21.87 -36.56
C PRO A 8 8.47 -22.30 -37.99
N ASN A 9 7.19 -22.19 -38.36
CA ASN A 9 6.63 -22.85 -39.54
C ASN A 9 6.40 -21.90 -40.73
N ASN A 10 6.45 -20.58 -40.54
CA ASN A 10 6.28 -19.62 -41.63
C ASN A 10 7.59 -19.36 -42.40
N SER A 11 8.74 -19.34 -41.72
CA SER A 11 10.04 -19.08 -42.35
C SER A 11 10.42 -20.14 -43.40
N TYR A 12 10.12 -21.43 -43.16
CA TYR A 12 10.37 -22.49 -44.15
C TYR A 12 9.46 -22.40 -45.38
N LYS A 13 8.20 -21.98 -45.20
CA LYS A 13 7.25 -21.80 -46.31
C LYS A 13 7.60 -20.58 -47.15
N GLU A 14 8.08 -19.51 -46.51
CA GLU A 14 8.62 -18.32 -47.17
C GLU A 14 9.88 -18.66 -47.97
N LEU A 15 10.82 -19.41 -47.40
CA LEU A 15 12.02 -19.90 -48.10
C LEU A 15 11.70 -20.78 -49.32
N LEU A 16 10.76 -21.71 -49.18
CA LEU A 16 10.29 -22.55 -50.29
C LEU A 16 9.60 -21.73 -51.39
N GLY A 17 8.83 -20.71 -51.01
CA GLY A 17 8.22 -19.78 -51.96
C GLY A 17 9.25 -18.96 -52.74
N ILE A 18 10.29 -18.46 -52.06
CA ILE A 18 11.40 -17.72 -52.68
C ILE A 18 12.18 -18.63 -53.64
N LEU A 19 12.53 -19.84 -53.19
CA LEU A 19 13.20 -20.84 -54.04
C LEU A 19 12.36 -21.13 -55.29
N GLY A 20 11.06 -21.42 -55.13
CA GLY A 20 10.16 -21.68 -56.25
C GLY A 20 10.04 -20.51 -57.25
N ALA A 21 10.01 -19.28 -56.77
CA ALA A 21 9.99 -18.10 -57.62
C ALA A 21 11.30 -17.95 -58.43
N ILE A 22 12.45 -18.20 -57.79
CA ILE A 22 13.77 -18.19 -58.47
C ILE A 22 13.83 -19.27 -59.55
N THR A 23 13.36 -20.49 -59.29
CA THR A 23 13.33 -21.56 -60.28
C THR A 23 12.43 -21.22 -61.46
N LEU A 24 11.28 -20.60 -61.21
CA LEU A 24 10.34 -20.19 -62.25
C LEU A 24 10.90 -19.08 -63.14
N ILE A 25 11.58 -18.09 -62.55
CA ILE A 25 12.33 -17.05 -63.28
C ILE A 25 13.42 -17.69 -64.16
N PHE A 26 14.15 -18.66 -63.61
CA PHE A 26 15.22 -19.37 -64.33
C PHE A 26 14.69 -20.20 -65.52
N ILE A 27 13.54 -20.88 -65.34
CA ILE A 27 12.88 -21.63 -66.41
C ILE A 27 12.38 -20.69 -67.52
N LEU A 28 11.77 -19.56 -67.16
CA LEU A 28 11.36 -18.52 -68.10
C LEU A 28 12.56 -17.98 -68.89
N TRP A 29 13.69 -17.74 -68.22
CA TRP A 29 14.90 -17.24 -68.87
C TRP A 29 15.47 -18.21 -69.93
N ILE A 30 15.43 -19.52 -69.67
CA ILE A 30 15.91 -20.55 -70.61
C ILE A 30 14.91 -20.80 -71.75
N SER A 31 13.61 -20.77 -71.47
CA SER A 31 12.57 -21.13 -72.45
C SER A 31 12.23 -19.98 -73.40
N TYR A 32 12.38 -18.74 -72.95
CA TYR A 32 12.03 -17.53 -73.69
C TYR A 32 12.70 -17.41 -75.09
N PRO A 33 14.03 -17.58 -75.25
CA PRO A 33 14.65 -17.50 -76.58
C PRO A 33 14.15 -18.58 -77.56
N ARG A 34 13.81 -19.79 -77.07
CA ARG A 34 13.23 -20.85 -77.90
C ARG A 34 11.80 -20.53 -78.34
N PHE A 35 11.04 -19.88 -77.46
CA PHE A 35 9.68 -19.44 -77.77
C PHE A 35 9.66 -18.32 -78.83
N MET A 36 10.60 -17.38 -78.76
CA MET A 36 10.73 -16.33 -79.78
C MET A 36 11.09 -16.89 -81.16
N GLN A 37 12.04 -17.84 -81.21
CA GLN A 37 12.35 -18.55 -82.46
C GLN A 37 11.12 -19.26 -83.05
N TYR A 38 10.29 -19.88 -82.20
CA TYR A 38 9.04 -20.51 -82.63
C TYR A 38 8.00 -19.50 -83.15
N MET A 39 7.93 -18.29 -82.58
CA MET A 39 7.04 -17.23 -83.06
C MET A 39 7.54 -16.57 -84.35
N ASP A 40 8.86 -16.49 -84.57
CA ASP A 40 9.45 -16.01 -85.83
C ASP A 40 9.29 -17.02 -86.98
N ASP A 41 9.30 -18.32 -86.67
CA ASP A 41 9.05 -19.41 -87.64
C ASP A 41 7.54 -19.63 -87.93
N ALA A 42 6.64 -18.99 -87.18
CA ALA A 42 5.23 -18.94 -87.53
C ALA A 42 5.06 -18.09 -88.80
N PRO A 43 4.21 -18.50 -89.77
CA PRO A 43 4.21 -17.89 -91.10
C PRO A 43 3.90 -16.39 -91.03
N GLN A 44 4.93 -15.56 -91.11
CA GLN A 44 4.77 -14.13 -91.31
C GLN A 44 4.12 -13.93 -92.68
N GLN A 45 2.97 -13.26 -92.68
CA GLN A 45 2.31 -12.85 -93.90
C GLN A 45 3.24 -11.88 -94.63
N LYS A 46 3.87 -12.38 -95.72
CA LYS A 46 4.84 -11.65 -96.58
C LYS A 46 4.49 -10.16 -96.66
N SER A 47 5.27 -9.32 -96.00
CA SER A 47 5.26 -7.88 -96.27
C SER A 47 5.82 -7.69 -97.68
N VAL A 48 4.95 -7.31 -98.62
CA VAL A 48 5.35 -6.95 -99.97
C VAL A 48 6.30 -5.76 -99.87
N GLN A 49 7.57 -6.00 -100.17
CA GLN A 49 8.56 -4.94 -100.37
C GLN A 49 8.17 -4.20 -101.65
N MET A 50 7.70 -2.95 -101.54
CA MET A 50 7.49 -2.10 -102.71
C MET A 50 8.86 -1.72 -103.29
N VAL A 51 9.25 -2.36 -104.39
CA VAL A 51 10.34 -1.87 -105.24
C VAL A 51 9.76 -0.78 -106.14
N ILE A 52 10.19 0.47 -105.96
CA ILE A 52 9.86 1.58 -106.86
C ILE A 52 10.93 1.60 -107.96
N PRO A 53 10.61 1.27 -109.23
CA PRO A 53 11.61 1.31 -110.29
C PRO A 53 11.82 2.76 -110.75
N TYR A 54 13.03 3.29 -110.57
CA TYR A 54 13.47 4.52 -111.25
C TYR A 54 14.32 4.12 -112.46
N THR A 55 13.69 3.92 -113.63
CA THR A 55 14.19 4.32 -114.96
C THR A 55 13.29 3.79 -116.07
N PHE A 56 12.98 4.65 -117.04
CA PHE A 56 11.99 4.49 -118.12
C PHE A 56 12.44 3.54 -119.27
N ASP A 57 13.68 3.05 -119.25
CA ASP A 57 14.30 2.37 -120.40
C ASP A 57 14.01 0.87 -120.53
N ALA A 58 13.36 0.23 -119.55
CA ALA A 58 13.12 -1.22 -119.59
C ALA A 58 11.77 -1.63 -120.23
N MET A 59 11.00 -0.70 -120.79
CA MET A 59 9.63 -0.95 -121.30
C MET A 59 9.53 -1.41 -122.76
N LEU A 60 10.62 -1.50 -123.53
CA LEU A 60 10.56 -1.80 -124.97
C LEU A 60 11.62 -2.83 -125.41
N THR A 61 11.37 -4.12 -125.15
CA THR A 61 11.72 -5.24 -126.04
C THR A 61 11.09 -6.53 -125.49
N THR A 62 10.25 -7.18 -126.29
CA THR A 62 9.72 -8.53 -126.04
C THR A 62 10.77 -9.59 -126.43
N GLU A 63 11.16 -10.46 -125.49
CA GLU A 63 11.25 -11.92 -125.63
C GLU A 63 11.75 -12.58 -124.32
N PRO A 64 11.30 -13.80 -123.98
CA PRO A 64 11.54 -14.40 -122.67
C PRO A 64 12.89 -15.11 -122.65
N THR A 65 13.79 -14.70 -121.75
CA THR A 65 14.94 -15.52 -121.37
C THR A 65 15.08 -15.52 -119.85
N SER A 66 14.97 -16.72 -119.29
CA SER A 66 15.27 -17.06 -117.91
C SER A 66 16.64 -16.50 -117.52
N SER A 67 16.66 -15.60 -116.54
CA SER A 67 17.90 -15.22 -115.86
C SER A 67 17.65 -15.25 -114.35
N GLU A 68 18.54 -15.99 -113.69
CA GLU A 68 18.70 -16.17 -112.27
C GLU A 68 18.70 -14.81 -111.54
N SER A 69 17.89 -14.66 -110.49
CA SER A 69 18.07 -13.58 -109.52
C SER A 69 18.98 -14.05 -108.39
N VAL A 70 20.18 -13.49 -108.43
CA VAL A 70 21.23 -13.53 -107.41
C VAL A 70 20.65 -13.15 -106.05
N ALA A 71 20.80 -14.03 -105.07
CA ALA A 71 20.58 -13.70 -103.67
C ALA A 71 21.65 -12.69 -103.23
N GLU A 72 21.24 -11.51 -102.74
CA GLU A 72 22.13 -10.60 -102.03
C GLU A 72 22.66 -11.31 -100.76
N GLU A 73 23.91 -11.75 -100.80
CA GLU A 73 24.61 -12.33 -99.65
C GLU A 73 24.94 -11.21 -98.65
N LYS A 74 24.09 -11.02 -97.64
CA LYS A 74 24.39 -10.15 -96.49
C LYS A 74 25.74 -10.52 -95.87
N SER A 75 26.62 -9.54 -95.63
CA SER A 75 27.93 -9.76 -95.01
C SER A 75 27.81 -10.48 -93.66
N LYS A 76 28.73 -11.42 -93.38
CA LYS A 76 28.73 -12.26 -92.18
C LYS A 76 28.57 -11.44 -90.88
N PHE A 77 29.13 -10.23 -90.83
CA PHE A 77 29.03 -9.32 -89.69
C PHE A 77 27.67 -8.64 -89.54
N GLN A 78 26.94 -8.45 -90.64
CA GLN A 78 25.59 -7.89 -90.67
C GLN A 78 24.54 -8.94 -90.29
N ASN A 79 24.71 -10.19 -90.74
CA ASN A 79 23.91 -11.31 -90.26
C ASN A 79 24.13 -11.59 -88.77
N ILE A 80 25.37 -11.42 -88.28
CA ILE A 80 25.69 -11.47 -86.84
C ILE A 80 25.03 -10.26 -86.13
N GLY A 81 25.20 -9.04 -86.61
CA GLY A 81 24.57 -7.85 -86.01
C GLY A 81 23.03 -7.93 -85.92
N ASP A 82 22.38 -8.37 -87.00
CA ASP A 82 20.92 -8.57 -87.08
C ASP A 82 20.48 -9.70 -86.13
N GLN A 83 21.18 -10.83 -86.08
CA GLN A 83 20.85 -11.92 -85.14
C GLN A 83 20.97 -11.47 -83.68
N TYR A 84 22.11 -10.88 -83.29
CA TYR A 84 22.34 -10.43 -81.90
C TYR A 84 21.48 -9.22 -81.51
N GLY A 85 21.12 -8.36 -82.47
CA GLY A 85 20.16 -7.27 -82.29
C GLY A 85 18.74 -7.76 -82.02
N THR A 86 18.24 -8.74 -82.80
CA THR A 86 16.93 -9.36 -82.59
C THR A 86 16.85 -10.14 -81.27
N TYR A 87 17.95 -10.82 -80.89
CA TYR A 87 18.06 -11.41 -79.55
C TYR A 87 18.01 -10.33 -78.45
N GLY A 88 18.72 -9.21 -78.62
CA GLY A 88 18.69 -8.07 -77.70
C GLY A 88 17.30 -7.43 -77.53
N ASP A 89 16.59 -7.20 -78.63
CA ASP A 89 15.22 -6.65 -78.62
C ASP A 89 14.22 -7.60 -77.95
N SER A 90 14.39 -8.91 -78.13
CA SER A 90 13.58 -9.94 -77.46
C SER A 90 13.74 -9.86 -75.93
N TYR A 91 14.98 -9.76 -75.44
CA TYR A 91 15.23 -9.63 -73.99
C TYR A 91 14.78 -8.29 -73.39
N GLY A 92 14.58 -7.24 -74.21
CA GLY A 92 14.04 -5.96 -73.76
C GLY A 92 12.62 -6.08 -73.18
N SER A 93 11.76 -6.88 -73.82
CA SER A 93 10.40 -7.13 -73.32
C SER A 93 10.40 -7.99 -72.04
N LEU A 94 11.32 -8.96 -71.93
CA LEU A 94 11.51 -9.79 -70.75
C LEU A 94 12.03 -8.99 -69.54
N ASN A 95 13.01 -8.11 -69.75
CA ASN A 95 13.51 -7.21 -68.70
C ASN A 95 12.43 -6.22 -68.22
N THR A 96 11.59 -5.73 -69.14
CA THR A 96 10.45 -4.87 -68.81
C THR A 96 9.43 -5.63 -67.96
N LEU A 97 9.16 -6.89 -68.29
CA LEU A 97 8.28 -7.76 -67.50
C LEU A 97 8.83 -8.02 -66.09
N PHE A 98 10.10 -8.38 -65.95
CA PHE A 98 10.71 -8.59 -64.64
C PHE A 98 10.80 -7.31 -63.80
N SER A 99 11.06 -6.16 -64.43
CA SER A 99 11.04 -4.86 -63.75
C SER A 99 9.63 -4.52 -63.26
N GLY A 100 8.60 -4.78 -64.08
CA GLY A 100 7.20 -4.63 -63.69
C GLY A 100 6.79 -5.58 -62.55
N LEU A 101 7.27 -6.83 -62.58
CA LEU A 101 7.03 -7.82 -61.52
C LEU A 101 7.72 -7.43 -60.20
N ALA A 102 8.98 -7.00 -60.25
CA ALA A 102 9.71 -6.51 -59.08
C ALA A 102 9.01 -5.27 -58.47
N PHE A 103 8.52 -4.37 -59.31
CA PHE A 103 7.73 -3.21 -58.88
C PHE A 103 6.39 -3.64 -58.24
N ALA A 104 5.69 -4.63 -58.80
CA ALA A 104 4.47 -5.18 -58.22
C ALA A 104 4.73 -5.83 -56.85
N ILE A 105 5.81 -6.60 -56.72
CA ILE A 105 6.25 -7.20 -55.43
C ILE A 105 6.56 -6.11 -54.41
N LEU A 106 7.25 -5.04 -54.82
CA LEU A 106 7.56 -3.90 -53.96
C LEU A 106 6.27 -3.22 -53.45
N ILE A 107 5.29 -2.99 -54.33
CA ILE A 107 3.98 -2.45 -53.95
C ILE A 107 3.28 -3.35 -52.94
N ILE A 108 3.23 -4.67 -53.18
CA ILE A 108 2.64 -5.63 -52.25
C ILE A 108 3.34 -5.59 -50.89
N SER A 109 4.68 -5.54 -50.89
CA SER A 109 5.48 -5.43 -49.67
C SER A 109 5.17 -4.15 -48.89
N LEU A 110 5.05 -3.01 -49.57
CA LEU A 110 4.63 -1.74 -48.94
C LEU A 110 3.24 -1.84 -48.32
N PHE A 111 2.28 -2.51 -48.97
CA PHE A 111 0.96 -2.74 -48.39
C PHE A 111 1.03 -3.60 -47.12
N MET A 112 1.83 -4.67 -47.14
CA MET A 112 2.03 -5.52 -45.95
C MET A 112 2.71 -4.75 -44.81
N GLN A 113 3.80 -4.03 -45.10
CA GLN A 113 4.49 -3.19 -44.11
C GLN A 113 3.55 -2.13 -43.51
N ARG A 114 2.67 -1.53 -44.32
CA ARG A 114 1.67 -0.57 -43.82
C ARG A 114 0.68 -1.22 -42.86
N GLN A 115 0.21 -2.43 -43.17
CA GLN A 115 -0.68 -3.18 -42.27
C GLN A 115 0.01 -3.55 -40.97
N GLU A 116 1.27 -4.01 -41.03
CA GLU A 116 2.06 -4.35 -39.85
C GLU A 116 2.30 -3.13 -38.95
N LEU A 117 2.68 -1.98 -39.53
CA LEU A 117 2.81 -0.72 -38.78
C LEU A 117 1.50 -0.28 -38.12
N GLN A 118 0.37 -0.51 -38.79
CA GLN A 118 -0.94 -0.20 -38.22
C GLN A 118 -1.26 -1.12 -37.04
N ALA A 119 -0.99 -2.43 -37.16
CA ALA A 119 -1.15 -3.39 -36.08
C ALA A 119 -0.24 -3.06 -34.88
N GLN A 120 1.04 -2.76 -35.13
CA GLN A 120 1.99 -2.34 -34.09
C GLN A 120 1.54 -1.08 -33.35
N ARG A 121 0.96 -0.09 -34.05
CA ARG A 121 0.41 1.12 -33.42
C ARG A 121 -0.77 0.79 -32.49
N GLN A 122 -1.66 -0.10 -32.91
CA GLN A 122 -2.79 -0.54 -32.09
C GLN A 122 -2.32 -1.28 -30.84
N GLU A 123 -1.31 -2.15 -30.97
CA GLU A 123 -0.73 -2.86 -29.83
C GLU A 123 -0.05 -1.90 -28.85
N LEU A 124 0.72 -0.91 -29.34
CA LEU A 124 1.33 0.12 -28.50
C LEU A 124 0.29 0.96 -27.77
N GLU A 125 -0.84 1.28 -28.42
CA GLU A 125 -1.95 1.99 -27.79
C GLU A 125 -2.59 1.15 -26.68
N ALA A 126 -2.83 -0.13 -26.93
CA ALA A 126 -3.34 -1.07 -25.93
C ALA A 126 -2.37 -1.20 -24.72
N GLN A 127 -1.07 -1.37 -24.97
CA GLN A 127 -0.05 -1.43 -23.90
C GLN A 127 -0.01 -0.14 -23.07
N ARG A 128 -0.11 1.03 -23.72
CA ARG A 128 -0.17 2.32 -23.00
C ARG A 128 -1.39 2.42 -22.09
N ASN A 129 -2.54 1.92 -22.54
CA ASN A 129 -3.76 1.90 -21.74
C ASN A 129 -3.62 0.94 -20.54
N GLU A 130 -3.07 -0.25 -20.75
CA GLU A 130 -2.82 -1.22 -19.68
C GLU A 130 -1.84 -0.68 -18.63
N ILE A 131 -0.75 -0.02 -19.05
CA ILE A 131 0.19 0.65 -18.13
C ILE A 131 -0.51 1.75 -17.34
N LYS A 132 -1.37 2.54 -18.00
CA LYS A 132 -2.12 3.61 -17.33
C LYS A 132 -3.08 3.05 -16.27
N GLU A 133 -3.78 1.96 -16.58
CA GLU A 133 -4.65 1.27 -15.62
C GLU A 133 -3.83 0.65 -14.47
N SER A 134 -2.72 0.00 -14.79
CA SER A 134 -1.80 -0.57 -13.80
C SER A 134 -1.26 0.48 -12.83
N ASN A 135 -0.86 1.65 -13.33
CA ASN A 135 -0.43 2.77 -12.49
C ASN A 135 -1.56 3.27 -11.59
N ALA A 136 -2.79 3.40 -12.13
CA ALA A 136 -3.93 3.82 -11.33
C ALA A 136 -4.28 2.80 -10.22
N ILE A 137 -4.12 1.50 -10.49
CA ILE A 137 -4.27 0.44 -9.48
C ILE A 137 -3.15 0.55 -8.44
N ALA A 138 -1.91 0.75 -8.85
CA ALA A 138 -0.77 0.91 -7.95
C ALA A 138 -0.94 2.11 -7.01
N ASP A 139 -1.44 3.24 -7.52
CA ASP A 139 -1.73 4.42 -6.71
C ASP A 139 -2.83 4.15 -5.66
N LYS A 140 -3.92 3.49 -6.06
CA LYS A 140 -4.96 3.06 -5.10
C LYS A 140 -4.41 2.08 -4.06
N GLN A 141 -3.53 1.16 -4.47
CA GLN A 141 -2.92 0.20 -3.55
C GLN A 141 -2.01 0.91 -2.52
N ARG A 142 -1.28 1.95 -2.93
CA ARG A 142 -0.49 2.79 -2.01
C ARG A 142 -1.40 3.48 -1.00
N GLU A 143 -2.49 4.09 -1.46
CA GLU A 143 -3.47 4.74 -0.58
C GLU A 143 -4.06 3.75 0.45
N ILE A 144 -4.49 2.57 0.00
CA ILE A 144 -5.00 1.51 0.89
C ILE A 144 -3.93 1.08 1.90
N THR A 145 -2.68 0.95 1.46
CA THR A 145 -1.57 0.54 2.35
C THR A 145 -1.30 1.60 3.41
N GLU A 146 -1.32 2.89 3.06
CA GLU A 146 -1.19 4.00 4.01
C GLU A 146 -2.36 4.05 5.00
N GLN A 147 -3.58 3.84 4.53
CA GLN A 147 -4.77 3.76 5.39
C GLN A 147 -4.68 2.57 6.35
N GLN A 148 -4.22 1.40 5.88
CA GLN A 148 -4.02 0.22 6.70
C GLN A 148 -2.95 0.43 7.77
N ALA A 149 -1.85 1.13 7.45
CA ALA A 149 -0.81 1.46 8.42
C ALA A 149 -1.38 2.32 9.56
N LYS A 150 -2.15 3.38 9.23
CA LYS A 150 -2.82 4.23 10.22
C LYS A 150 -3.82 3.45 11.08
N LEU A 151 -4.62 2.57 10.46
CA LEU A 151 -5.57 1.73 11.18
C LEU A 151 -4.86 0.77 12.14
N ASN A 152 -3.76 0.15 11.71
CA ASN A 152 -2.96 -0.73 12.56
C ASN A 152 -2.35 0.02 13.74
N GLU A 153 -1.82 1.23 13.54
CA GLU A 153 -1.31 2.08 14.62
C GLU A 153 -2.41 2.42 15.64
N GLN A 154 -3.60 2.78 15.15
CA GLN A 154 -4.76 3.04 16.00
C GLN A 154 -5.20 1.80 16.77
N GLN A 155 -5.26 0.64 16.13
CA GLN A 155 -5.61 -0.63 16.81
C GLN A 155 -4.60 -1.00 17.89
N LEU A 156 -3.30 -0.77 17.65
CA LEU A 156 -2.26 -1.00 18.66
C LEU A 156 -2.44 -0.05 19.86
N TYR A 157 -2.79 1.21 19.60
CA TYR A 157 -3.11 2.17 20.66
C TYR A 157 -4.34 1.72 21.46
N ASP A 158 -5.44 1.40 20.80
CA ASP A 158 -6.69 0.95 21.44
C ASP A 158 -6.47 -0.33 22.25
N ALA A 159 -5.66 -1.27 21.75
CA ALA A 159 -5.31 -2.49 22.47
C ALA A 159 -4.51 -2.21 23.75
N LYS A 160 -3.59 -1.23 23.75
CA LYS A 160 -2.87 -0.80 24.96
C LYS A 160 -3.83 -0.20 25.98
N VAL A 161 -4.76 0.65 25.54
CA VAL A 161 -5.78 1.26 26.41
C VAL A 161 -6.70 0.18 27.01
N GLN A 162 -7.18 -0.76 26.20
CA GLN A 162 -8.02 -1.87 26.67
C GLN A 162 -7.27 -2.76 27.67
N ASN A 163 -6.01 -3.08 27.39
CA ASN A 163 -5.17 -3.88 28.29
C ASN A 163 -4.97 -3.17 29.63
N PHE A 164 -4.68 -1.87 29.60
CA PHE A 164 -4.56 -1.05 30.80
C PHE A 164 -5.83 -1.13 31.66
N TYR A 165 -7.01 -0.88 31.10
CA TYR A 165 -8.25 -0.91 31.88
C TYR A 165 -8.55 -2.31 32.41
N THR A 166 -8.27 -3.35 31.63
CA THR A 166 -8.41 -4.74 32.07
C THR A 166 -7.55 -5.02 33.30
N LEU A 167 -6.30 -4.54 33.32
CA LEU A 167 -5.41 -4.70 34.46
C LEU A 167 -5.83 -3.81 35.63
N LEU A 168 -6.22 -2.56 35.38
CA LEU A 168 -6.71 -1.64 36.41
C LEU A 168 -7.89 -2.25 37.18
N PHE A 169 -8.89 -2.77 36.49
CA PHE A 169 -10.04 -3.41 37.14
C PHE A 169 -9.64 -4.66 37.92
N LYS A 170 -8.75 -5.49 37.39
CA LYS A 170 -8.20 -6.63 38.16
C LYS A 170 -7.50 -6.18 39.43
N PHE A 171 -6.72 -5.10 39.36
CA PHE A 171 -6.05 -4.58 40.54
C PHE A 171 -7.05 -4.00 41.54
N LEU A 172 -8.07 -3.28 41.09
CA LEU A 172 -9.14 -2.79 41.97
C LEU A 172 -9.89 -3.95 42.65
N ASP A 173 -10.15 -5.04 41.94
CA ASP A 173 -10.77 -6.25 42.50
C ASP A 173 -9.87 -6.91 43.56
N GLU A 174 -8.56 -7.03 43.30
CA GLU A 174 -7.61 -7.56 44.30
C GLU A 174 -7.49 -6.66 45.53
N LYS A 175 -7.53 -5.33 45.35
CA LYS A 175 -7.60 -4.38 46.48
C LYS A 175 -8.84 -4.67 47.31
N GLN A 176 -9.99 -4.85 46.66
CA GLN A 176 -11.24 -5.15 47.35
C GLN A 176 -11.16 -6.50 48.08
N ARG A 177 -10.59 -7.54 47.46
CA ARG A 177 -10.34 -8.83 48.14
C ARG A 177 -9.48 -8.67 49.39
N LYS A 178 -8.37 -7.91 49.31
CA LYS A 178 -7.52 -7.61 50.47
C LYS A 178 -8.35 -6.96 51.59
N ILE A 179 -9.16 -5.97 51.25
CA ILE A 179 -10.07 -5.32 52.20
C ILE A 179 -11.05 -6.32 52.81
N ASP A 180 -11.72 -7.15 52.00
CA ASP A 180 -12.72 -8.11 52.48
C ASP A 180 -12.12 -9.15 53.44
N THR A 181 -10.82 -9.45 53.32
CA THR A 181 -10.09 -10.33 54.26
C THR A 181 -9.72 -9.65 55.58
N LEU A 182 -9.83 -8.32 55.69
CA LEU A 182 -9.57 -7.62 56.95
C LEU A 182 -10.58 -8.05 58.00
N SER A 183 -10.05 -8.46 59.16
CA SER A 183 -10.85 -8.76 60.34
C SER A 183 -10.17 -8.22 61.59
N LEU A 184 -10.98 -7.64 62.46
CA LEU A 184 -10.61 -7.17 63.78
C LEU A 184 -11.59 -7.77 64.80
N GLY A 185 -11.13 -8.82 65.49
CA GLY A 185 -12.00 -9.62 66.37
C GLY A 185 -13.08 -10.36 65.60
N GLY A 186 -14.16 -10.75 66.28
CA GLY A 186 -15.21 -11.60 65.71
C GLY A 186 -16.34 -10.88 64.98
N SER A 187 -16.39 -9.54 64.99
CA SER A 187 -17.56 -8.78 64.46
C SER A 187 -17.18 -7.65 63.49
N THR A 188 -15.94 -7.17 63.51
CA THR A 188 -15.50 -6.06 62.65
C THR A 188 -14.74 -6.60 61.45
N HIS A 189 -15.29 -6.43 60.25
CA HIS A 189 -14.72 -6.98 59.00
C HIS A 189 -14.76 -5.96 57.86
N GLY A 190 -13.87 -6.14 56.89
CA GLY A 190 -13.85 -5.34 55.66
C GLY A 190 -13.71 -3.85 55.95
N ASP A 191 -14.57 -3.07 55.31
CA ASP A 191 -14.63 -1.61 55.46
C ASP A 191 -14.82 -1.14 56.92
N ASN A 192 -15.46 -1.96 57.77
CA ASN A 192 -15.64 -1.60 59.19
C ASN A 192 -14.33 -1.56 59.97
N VAL A 193 -13.28 -2.24 59.50
CA VAL A 193 -11.94 -2.14 60.11
C VAL A 193 -11.37 -0.74 59.89
N PHE A 194 -11.54 -0.17 58.69
CA PHE A 194 -11.17 1.23 58.42
C PHE A 194 -12.03 2.19 59.24
N ARG A 195 -13.34 1.95 59.32
CA ARG A 195 -14.23 2.77 60.15
C ARG A 195 -13.80 2.77 61.62
N HIS A 196 -13.44 1.62 62.17
CA HIS A 196 -12.95 1.50 63.54
C HIS A 196 -11.62 2.24 63.74
N PHE A 197 -10.70 2.17 62.78
CA PHE A 197 -9.49 2.99 62.75
C PHE A 197 -9.78 4.50 62.77
N ASN A 198 -10.64 4.96 61.85
CA ASN A 198 -10.97 6.37 61.71
C ASN A 198 -11.67 6.93 62.96
N ILE A 199 -12.65 6.21 63.53
CA ILE A 199 -13.36 6.63 64.74
C ILE A 199 -12.40 6.80 65.92
N ASN A 200 -11.42 5.91 66.08
CA ASN A 200 -10.46 6.00 67.17
C ASN A 200 -9.55 7.23 67.04
N ILE A 201 -9.06 7.53 65.84
CA ILE A 201 -8.27 8.76 65.60
C ILE A 201 -9.15 9.98 65.86
N LEU A 202 -10.36 10.00 65.30
CA LEU A 202 -11.27 11.13 65.41
C LEU A 202 -11.66 11.41 66.87
N HIS A 203 -11.94 10.37 67.65
CA HIS A 203 -12.25 10.49 69.08
C HIS A 203 -11.11 11.16 69.84
N GLU A 204 -9.87 10.72 69.59
CA GLU A 204 -8.67 11.28 70.21
C GLU A 204 -8.38 12.73 69.77
N LEU A 205 -8.60 13.04 68.49
CA LEU A 205 -8.44 14.40 67.97
C LEU A 205 -9.50 15.33 68.55
N ARG A 206 -10.75 14.90 68.64
CA ARG A 206 -11.86 15.71 69.20
C ARG A 206 -11.70 15.99 70.69
N ALA A 207 -10.95 15.16 71.42
CA ALA A 207 -10.60 15.42 72.81
C ALA A 207 -9.62 16.62 72.97
N ILE A 208 -8.89 16.97 71.90
CA ILE A 208 -7.93 18.09 71.87
C ILE A 208 -8.55 19.29 71.14
N TYR A 209 -9.09 19.06 69.95
CA TYR A 209 -9.70 20.07 69.08
C TYR A 209 -11.20 19.80 68.99
N LEU A 210 -11.99 20.40 69.87
CA LEU A 210 -13.43 20.10 69.96
C LEU A 210 -14.25 20.62 68.76
N SER A 211 -13.78 21.69 68.11
CA SER A 211 -14.50 22.37 67.02
C SER A 211 -13.57 22.70 65.85
N THR A 212 -14.17 23.00 64.70
CA THR A 212 -13.43 23.38 63.48
C THR A 212 -12.64 24.67 63.67
N GLU A 213 -13.12 25.63 64.48
CA GLU A 213 -12.38 26.86 64.77
C GLU A 213 -11.08 26.60 65.55
N LEU A 214 -11.06 25.57 66.41
CA LEU A 214 -9.85 25.16 67.12
C LEU A 214 -8.85 24.48 66.18
N ILE A 215 -9.33 23.76 65.16
CA ILE A 215 -8.47 23.23 64.09
C ILE A 215 -7.87 24.37 63.28
N ASP A 216 -8.68 25.35 62.89
CA ASP A 216 -8.25 26.47 62.05
C ASP A 216 -7.19 27.34 62.75
N SER A 217 -7.33 27.52 64.06
CA SER A 217 -6.39 28.28 64.90
C SER A 217 -5.17 27.47 65.36
N ALA A 218 -5.15 26.15 65.16
CA ALA A 218 -4.01 25.31 65.53
C ALA A 218 -2.75 25.65 64.71
N ASN A 219 -1.59 25.51 65.34
CA ASN A 219 -0.31 25.51 64.62
C ASN A 219 -0.24 24.26 63.71
N ASN A 220 0.17 24.43 62.45
CA ASN A 220 0.18 23.35 61.48
C ASN A 220 1.13 22.21 61.87
N ASP A 221 2.34 22.53 62.34
CA ASP A 221 3.34 21.54 62.73
C ASP A 221 2.87 20.78 63.98
N GLU A 222 2.26 21.48 64.93
CA GLU A 222 1.68 20.86 66.13
C GLU A 222 0.53 19.91 65.77
N LEU A 223 -0.39 20.35 64.90
CA LEU A 223 -1.51 19.54 64.43
C LEU A 223 -1.03 18.29 63.68
N GLU A 224 -0.06 18.43 62.77
CA GLU A 224 0.53 17.30 62.05
C GLU A 224 1.19 16.30 63.00
N ASN A 225 1.98 16.77 63.98
CA ASN A 225 2.57 15.91 65.01
C ASN A 225 1.51 15.18 65.84
N ILE A 226 0.43 15.86 66.23
CA ILE A 226 -0.67 15.24 66.97
C ILE A 226 -1.35 14.17 66.10
N ILE A 227 -1.62 14.44 64.82
CA ILE A 227 -2.21 13.47 63.90
C ILE A 227 -1.34 12.21 63.80
N ILE A 228 -0.02 12.37 63.61
CA ILE A 228 0.94 11.25 63.56
C ILE A 228 0.87 10.42 64.85
N LEU A 229 0.91 11.08 66.02
CA LEU A 229 0.83 10.39 67.31
C LEU A 229 -0.50 9.63 67.50
N LYS A 230 -1.63 10.24 67.10
CA LYS A 230 -2.95 9.60 67.21
C LYS A 230 -3.15 8.49 66.19
N SER A 231 -2.59 8.63 64.98
CA SER A 231 -2.53 7.57 63.97
C SER A 231 -1.82 6.33 64.51
N ALA A 232 -0.62 6.51 65.10
CA ALA A 232 0.15 5.43 65.70
C ALA A 232 -0.63 4.70 66.82
N TYR A 233 -1.38 5.45 67.65
CA TYR A 233 -2.24 4.88 68.68
C TYR A 233 -3.41 4.08 68.08
N ALA A 234 -4.08 4.61 67.05
CA ALA A 234 -5.18 3.93 66.39
C ALA A 234 -4.74 2.66 65.65
N HIS A 235 -3.51 2.64 65.09
CA HIS A 235 -2.91 1.43 64.54
C HIS A 235 -2.77 0.35 65.61
N LYS A 236 -2.30 0.70 66.82
CA LYS A 236 -2.21 -0.23 67.95
C LYS A 236 -3.57 -0.79 68.35
N LEU A 237 -4.61 0.06 68.44
CA LEU A 237 -5.98 -0.39 68.75
C LEU A 237 -6.57 -1.29 67.66
N ASN A 238 -6.19 -1.06 66.40
CA ASN A 238 -6.55 -1.91 65.26
C ASN A 238 -5.62 -3.12 65.11
N GLN A 239 -4.79 -3.45 66.12
CA GLN A 239 -3.86 -4.58 66.07
C GLN A 239 -2.98 -4.58 64.81
N TYR A 240 -2.66 -3.38 64.32
CA TYR A 240 -1.88 -3.14 63.10
C TYR A 240 -2.45 -3.81 61.83
N LYS A 241 -3.76 -4.13 61.80
CA LYS A 241 -4.38 -4.85 60.69
C LYS A 241 -4.24 -4.14 59.35
N LEU A 242 -4.40 -2.82 59.33
CA LEU A 242 -4.26 -2.01 58.11
C LEU A 242 -2.84 -2.04 57.53
N LEU A 243 -1.81 -2.06 58.38
CA LEU A 243 -0.41 -2.18 57.94
C LEU A 243 -0.11 -3.62 57.49
N SER A 244 -0.49 -4.61 58.30
CA SER A 244 -0.19 -6.02 58.02
C SER A 244 -0.89 -6.59 56.78
N ASN A 245 -2.00 -5.99 56.33
CA ASN A 245 -2.72 -6.42 55.13
C ASN A 245 -2.19 -5.76 53.85
N GLU A 246 -1.30 -4.78 53.99
CA GLU A 246 -0.61 -4.07 52.91
C GLU A 246 -1.57 -3.39 51.91
N VAL A 247 -2.72 -2.89 52.39
CA VAL A 247 -3.72 -2.26 51.50
C VAL A 247 -3.19 -0.97 50.89
N PHE A 248 -2.45 -0.18 51.67
CA PHE A 248 -2.00 1.14 51.26
C PHE A 248 -0.77 1.07 50.34
N GLU A 249 0.07 0.07 50.53
CA GLU A 249 1.13 -0.34 49.61
C GLU A 249 0.54 -0.77 48.27
N TYR A 250 -0.59 -1.48 48.32
CA TYR A 250 -1.29 -1.90 47.10
C TYR A 250 -2.03 -0.73 46.41
N ILE A 251 -2.58 0.23 47.17
CA ILE A 251 -3.09 1.49 46.63
C ILE A 251 -1.96 2.28 45.94
N ASN A 252 -0.79 2.39 46.59
CA ASN A 252 0.40 3.00 46.00
C ASN A 252 0.81 2.31 44.69
N PHE A 253 0.76 0.97 44.64
CA PHE A 253 1.00 0.21 43.42
C PHE A 253 0.01 0.57 42.31
N ILE A 254 -1.29 0.64 42.60
CA ILE A 254 -2.31 1.01 41.61
C ILE A 254 -2.10 2.44 41.09
N LEU A 255 -1.86 3.40 41.98
CA LEU A 255 -1.62 4.79 41.60
C LEU A 255 -0.33 4.96 40.80
N SER A 256 0.72 4.21 41.15
CA SER A 256 1.97 4.15 40.37
C SER A 256 1.74 3.52 38.99
N PHE A 257 0.91 2.48 38.89
CA PHE A 257 0.55 1.86 37.62
C PHE A 257 -0.17 2.85 36.69
N ILE A 258 -1.10 3.65 37.23
CA ILE A 258 -1.77 4.73 36.48
C ILE A 258 -0.75 5.77 36.00
N GLU A 259 0.17 6.19 36.87
CA GLU A 259 1.21 7.18 36.53
C GLU A 259 2.16 6.69 35.44
N GLN A 260 2.60 5.43 35.49
CA GLN A 260 3.47 4.83 34.47
C GLN A 260 2.83 4.80 33.07
N HIS A 261 1.50 4.82 32.99
CA HIS A 261 0.74 4.78 31.75
C HIS A 261 0.14 6.13 31.35
N GLN A 262 0.62 7.24 31.92
CA GLN A 262 0.11 8.59 31.62
C GLN A 262 0.21 9.00 30.14
N HIS A 263 1.12 8.38 29.38
CA HIS A 263 1.32 8.62 27.95
C HIS A 263 0.14 8.14 27.07
N LEU A 264 -0.81 7.40 27.63
CA LEU A 264 -2.03 6.96 26.94
C LEU A 264 -3.20 7.94 27.10
N ASP A 265 -2.98 9.14 27.69
CA ASP A 265 -4.01 10.17 27.90
C ASP A 265 -5.26 9.71 28.66
N ILE A 266 -5.13 8.63 29.44
CA ILE A 266 -6.22 8.01 30.24
C ILE A 266 -6.19 8.38 31.73
N THR A 267 -5.16 9.10 32.18
CA THR A 267 -4.92 9.35 33.61
C THR A 267 -6.14 9.91 34.34
N LYS A 268 -6.82 10.90 33.76
CA LYS A 268 -8.01 11.50 34.37
C LYS A 268 -9.10 10.46 34.63
N THR A 269 -9.48 9.71 33.58
CA THR A 269 -10.52 8.69 33.67
C THR A 269 -10.12 7.54 34.61
N ALA A 270 -8.85 7.11 34.56
CA ALA A 270 -8.34 6.07 35.45
C ALA A 270 -8.39 6.48 36.93
N ILE A 271 -8.05 7.73 37.24
CA ILE A 271 -8.14 8.30 38.60
C ILE A 271 -9.60 8.42 39.04
N GLU A 272 -10.51 8.86 38.17
CA GLU A 272 -11.94 8.93 38.47
C GLU A 272 -12.52 7.53 38.78
N ILE A 273 -12.11 6.51 38.03
CA ILE A 273 -12.44 5.11 38.32
C ILE A 273 -11.84 4.68 39.65
N PHE A 274 -10.56 4.94 39.91
CA PHE A 274 -9.93 4.59 41.19
C PHE A 274 -10.70 5.21 42.36
N ILE A 275 -10.99 6.51 42.29
CA ILE A 275 -11.75 7.24 43.32
C ILE A 275 -13.14 6.61 43.48
N SER A 276 -13.84 6.27 42.38
CA SER A 276 -15.18 5.68 42.46
C SER A 276 -15.20 4.33 43.18
N TYR A 277 -14.13 3.54 43.07
CA TYR A 277 -13.94 2.25 43.76
C TYR A 277 -13.41 2.34 45.21
N GLN A 278 -13.08 3.54 45.71
CA GLN A 278 -12.73 3.72 47.12
C GLN A 278 -13.96 3.97 47.99
N SER A 279 -14.04 3.33 49.15
CA SER A 279 -14.98 3.71 50.19
C SER A 279 -14.60 5.04 50.85
N PHE A 280 -15.55 5.63 51.59
CA PHE A 280 -15.27 6.79 52.42
C PHE A 280 -14.26 6.48 53.53
N ASN A 281 -14.40 5.33 54.19
CA ASN A 281 -13.52 4.95 55.28
C ASN A 281 -12.09 4.68 54.79
N GLU A 282 -11.94 4.10 53.59
CA GLU A 282 -10.64 3.96 52.93
C GLU A 282 -9.99 5.32 52.67
N MET A 283 -10.77 6.28 52.16
CA MET A 283 -10.27 7.61 51.83
C MET A 283 -9.81 8.39 53.08
N ILE A 284 -10.59 8.34 54.16
CA ILE A 284 -10.21 8.96 55.44
C ILE A 284 -8.98 8.26 56.04
N ALA A 285 -8.91 6.93 55.98
CA ALA A 285 -7.73 6.21 56.46
C ALA A 285 -6.49 6.53 55.61
N MET A 286 -6.65 6.68 54.29
CA MET A 286 -5.60 7.12 53.37
C MET A 286 -5.08 8.52 53.73
N PHE A 287 -5.97 9.43 54.14
CA PHE A 287 -5.57 10.74 54.67
C PHE A 287 -4.68 10.62 55.90
N PHE A 288 -5.09 9.85 56.92
CA PHE A 288 -4.27 9.69 58.13
C PHE A 288 -2.93 8.99 57.85
N ILE A 289 -2.92 7.99 56.97
CA ILE A 289 -1.70 7.27 56.61
C ILE A 289 -0.77 8.13 55.74
N SER A 290 -1.28 9.13 55.04
CA SER A 290 -0.43 10.05 54.25
C SER A 290 0.57 10.86 55.08
N PHE A 291 0.35 10.97 56.40
CA PHE A 291 1.29 11.61 57.32
C PHE A 291 2.51 10.72 57.63
N ASP A 292 2.34 9.40 57.51
CA ASP A 292 3.41 8.42 57.67
C ASP A 292 4.02 8.02 56.30
N GLU A 293 3.23 8.08 55.23
CA GLU A 293 3.59 7.63 53.88
C GLU A 293 3.63 8.78 52.85
N VAL A 294 4.84 9.28 52.58
CA VAL A 294 5.08 10.43 51.68
C VAL A 294 4.50 10.22 50.28
N ARG A 295 4.64 9.02 49.72
CA ARG A 295 4.16 8.70 48.36
C ARG A 295 2.63 8.80 48.24
N ILE A 296 1.90 8.42 49.29
CA ILE A 296 0.45 8.55 49.34
C ILE A 296 0.07 10.03 49.39
N LYS A 297 0.76 10.84 50.21
CA LYS A 297 0.55 12.29 50.29
C LYS A 297 0.75 12.97 48.93
N GLU A 298 1.82 12.61 48.22
CA GLU A 298 2.08 13.09 46.85
C GLU A 298 0.94 12.76 45.89
N PHE A 299 0.46 11.52 45.89
CA PHE A 299 -0.66 11.14 45.02
C PHE A 299 -1.97 11.81 45.40
N ILE A 300 -2.27 11.97 46.69
CA ILE A 300 -3.45 12.71 47.15
C ILE A 300 -3.43 14.13 46.57
N LEU A 301 -2.30 14.83 46.66
CA LEU A 301 -2.17 16.20 46.17
C LEU A 301 -2.19 16.26 44.64
N LYS A 302 -1.48 15.36 43.96
CA LYS A 302 -1.37 15.32 42.50
C LYS A 302 -2.70 15.04 41.82
N TYR A 303 -3.46 14.06 42.35
CA TYR A 303 -4.69 13.57 41.71
C TYR A 303 -5.96 14.07 42.39
N ARG A 304 -5.85 14.77 43.52
CA ARG A 304 -6.97 15.24 44.35
C ARG A 304 -7.84 14.07 44.77
N LEU A 305 -7.24 13.09 45.45
CA LEU A 305 -7.91 11.82 45.77
C LEU A 305 -9.01 11.97 46.84
N MET A 306 -9.09 13.11 47.54
CA MET A 306 -10.04 13.35 48.62
C MET A 306 -11.40 13.88 48.14
N ARG A 307 -11.65 13.93 46.82
CA ARG A 307 -12.86 14.55 46.22
C ARG A 307 -14.19 14.03 46.76
N LYS A 308 -14.29 12.75 47.14
CA LYS A 308 -15.55 12.22 47.68
C LYS A 308 -15.94 12.89 49.00
N LEU A 309 -14.98 13.37 49.78
CA LEU A 309 -15.24 14.07 51.05
C LEU A 309 -16.10 15.33 50.86
N ASN A 310 -15.97 16.04 49.74
CA ASN A 310 -16.71 17.27 49.49
C ASN A 310 -18.23 17.07 49.38
N ASN A 311 -18.67 15.85 49.05
CA ASN A 311 -20.09 15.54 48.85
C ASN A 311 -20.72 14.90 50.10
N TYR A 312 -19.97 14.76 51.19
CA TYR A 312 -20.44 14.10 52.40
C TYR A 312 -20.79 15.13 53.46
N VAL A 313 -22.10 15.36 53.61
CA VAL A 313 -22.70 16.43 54.43
C VAL A 313 -22.50 16.21 55.94
N GLU A 314 -22.05 15.04 56.39
CA GLU A 314 -22.09 14.69 57.82
C GLU A 314 -20.80 14.92 58.63
N GLU A 315 -19.68 15.36 58.05
CA GLU A 315 -18.45 15.57 58.85
C GLU A 315 -17.58 16.77 58.41
N ASP A 316 -18.09 17.99 58.64
CA ASP A 316 -17.33 19.27 58.56
C ASP A 316 -15.96 19.20 59.25
N TYR A 317 -15.85 18.37 60.29
CA TYR A 317 -14.62 18.16 61.04
C TYR A 317 -13.51 17.51 60.21
N TYR A 318 -13.80 16.48 59.40
CA TYR A 318 -12.79 15.87 58.53
C TYR A 318 -12.36 16.82 57.44
N LEU A 319 -13.30 17.56 56.84
CA LEU A 319 -12.98 18.57 55.83
C LEU A 319 -12.09 19.67 56.41
N ALA A 320 -12.35 20.14 57.63
CA ALA A 320 -11.50 21.11 58.31
C ALA A 320 -10.08 20.57 58.53
N LEU A 321 -9.93 19.31 58.97
CA LEU A 321 -8.61 18.67 59.10
C LEU A 321 -7.88 18.57 57.75
N VAL A 322 -8.56 18.12 56.71
CA VAL A 322 -7.98 17.97 55.36
C VAL A 322 -7.61 19.33 54.77
N ASP A 323 -8.47 20.35 54.91
CA ASP A 323 -8.16 21.70 54.41
C ASP A 323 -6.98 22.31 55.16
N LYS A 324 -6.95 22.18 56.49
CA LYS A 324 -5.86 22.71 57.31
C LYS A 324 -4.49 22.09 57.00
N THR A 325 -4.46 20.80 56.65
CA THR A 325 -3.21 20.03 56.50
C THR A 325 -2.77 19.81 55.06
N LEU A 326 -3.70 19.48 54.16
CA LEU A 326 -3.44 19.21 52.74
C LEU A 326 -3.94 20.33 51.82
N GLY A 327 -4.78 21.23 52.31
CA GLY A 327 -5.37 22.33 51.56
C GLY A 327 -6.52 21.91 50.62
N GLN A 328 -7.33 22.90 50.25
CA GLN A 328 -8.47 22.78 49.32
C GLN A 328 -8.16 22.05 48.01
N ARG A 329 -6.91 22.12 47.55
CA ARG A 329 -6.46 21.44 46.32
C ARG A 329 -6.59 19.93 46.38
N SER A 330 -6.66 19.32 47.57
CA SER A 330 -6.77 17.86 47.73
C SER A 330 -8.18 17.30 47.49
N TYR A 331 -9.24 18.12 47.60
CA TYR A 331 -10.65 17.69 47.50
C TYR A 331 -11.54 18.53 46.58
N MET A 332 -11.14 19.74 46.14
CA MET A 332 -11.92 20.53 45.18
C MET A 332 -11.82 19.97 43.74
N SER A 333 -12.95 19.96 43.01
CA SER A 333 -13.08 19.35 41.67
C SER A 333 -12.14 19.92 40.63
#